data_AF-A0A9D2X6Q2-F1
#
_entry.id   AF-A0A9D2X6Q2-F1
#
_cell.length_a   1.000
_cell.length_b   1.000
_cell.length_c   1.000
_cell.angle_alpha   90.00
_cell.angle_beta   90.00
_cell.angle_gamma   90.00
#
_symmetry.space_group_name_H-M   'P 1'
#
loop_
_entity.id
_entity.type
_entity.pdbx_description
1 polymer ?
#
loop_
_entity_poly.entity_id
_entity_poly.type
_entity_poly.pdbx_seq_one_letter_code
_entity_poly.pdbx_strand_id
1 'polypeptide(L)'
;GIIDNLDSCPNQPETYNGFQDKDGCPDSLNSSLDSDMDGIPDVYDDCPLQPETYNKFQDLDGCPDTADSTTFQYQFPDSDGDGIEDRWDSCIDEPENYNDYLDKDGCPDVPGAESTTPVYADSDGDGYPDVIDSCPTEPETWNKYLDWDGCPDIVPEQQRFVHDDDLDDIINDEDLCPKDPEDYDGDRDEDGCPDP
;
A
#
# COMPACT_ATOMS: atom_id res chain seq x y z
N GLY A 1 -49.26 -50.10 40.50
CA GLY A 1 -48.72 -50.84 39.35
C GLY A 1 -49.15 -50.11 38.11
N ILE A 2 -48.19 -49.71 37.30
CA ILE A 2 -48.42 -49.16 35.97
C ILE A 2 -48.81 -50.33 35.06
N ILE A 3 -49.60 -50.07 34.01
CA ILE A 3 -50.11 -51.11 33.12
C ILE A 3 -48.98 -51.46 32.14
N ASP A 4 -48.71 -52.73 31.83
CA ASP A 4 -47.54 -53.17 31.03
C ASP A 4 -47.33 -52.42 29.70
N ASN A 5 -48.39 -51.90 29.07
CA ASN A 5 -48.32 -51.13 27.83
C ASN A 5 -47.94 -49.65 28.01
N LEU A 6 -47.88 -49.19 29.25
CA LEU A 6 -47.47 -47.86 29.70
C LEU A 6 -46.28 -47.94 30.68
N ASP A 7 -45.76 -49.15 30.92
CA ASP A 7 -44.65 -49.44 31.81
C ASP A 7 -43.40 -49.71 30.96
N SER A 8 -42.37 -48.88 31.14
CA SER A 8 -41.11 -48.98 30.40
C SER A 8 -40.26 -50.15 30.89
N CYS A 9 -40.53 -50.66 32.10
CA CYS A 9 -39.86 -51.79 32.72
C CYS A 9 -40.85 -52.83 33.31
N PRO A 10 -41.71 -53.50 32.50
CA PRO A 10 -42.80 -54.36 33.01
C PRO A 10 -42.36 -55.55 33.89
N ASN A 11 -41.08 -55.91 33.84
CA ASN A 11 -40.50 -57.02 34.60
C ASN A 11 -39.82 -56.57 35.91
N GLN A 12 -39.83 -55.28 36.23
CA GLN A 12 -39.19 -54.72 37.42
C GLN A 12 -40.16 -53.79 38.17
N PRO A 13 -40.13 -53.79 39.50
CA PRO A 13 -40.98 -52.88 40.27
C PRO A 13 -40.40 -51.46 40.28
N GLU A 14 -41.26 -50.49 39.96
CA GLU A 14 -41.05 -49.05 40.15
C GLU A 14 -40.53 -48.70 41.57
N THR A 15 -39.62 -47.73 41.65
CA THR A 15 -39.07 -47.21 42.92
C THR A 15 -39.53 -45.77 43.15
N TYR A 16 -40.58 -45.59 43.94
CA TYR A 16 -41.14 -44.27 44.29
C TYR A 16 -40.19 -43.44 45.15
N ASN A 17 -39.29 -42.68 44.51
CA ASN A 17 -38.28 -41.87 45.16
C ASN A 17 -38.36 -40.38 44.78
N GLY A 18 -39.35 -39.98 43.98
CA GLY A 18 -39.58 -38.58 43.57
C GLY A 18 -38.95 -38.20 42.22
N PHE A 19 -38.23 -39.13 41.58
CA PHE A 19 -37.77 -39.04 40.21
C PHE A 19 -38.61 -40.02 39.37
N GLN A 20 -38.98 -39.61 38.15
CA GLN A 20 -39.71 -40.38 37.11
C GLN A 20 -40.70 -41.48 37.55
N ASP A 21 -41.38 -41.32 38.70
CA ASP A 21 -42.27 -42.28 39.39
C ASP A 21 -43.51 -42.79 38.57
N LYS A 22 -43.62 -42.41 37.30
CA LYS A 22 -44.71 -42.75 36.39
C LYS A 22 -44.27 -43.60 35.19
N ASP A 23 -42.97 -43.87 35.02
CA ASP A 23 -42.45 -44.57 33.85
C ASP A 23 -42.38 -46.09 34.03
N GLY A 24 -42.45 -46.60 35.27
CA GLY A 24 -42.50 -48.02 35.60
C GLY A 24 -41.13 -48.63 35.90
N CYS A 25 -40.06 -47.85 35.86
CA CYS A 25 -38.69 -48.32 36.04
C CYS A 25 -38.14 -48.05 37.45
N PRO A 26 -37.30 -48.95 38.01
CA PRO A 26 -36.69 -48.71 39.32
C PRO A 26 -35.64 -47.60 39.25
N ASP A 27 -35.99 -46.43 39.75
CA ASP A 27 -35.06 -45.31 39.87
C ASP A 27 -34.13 -45.42 41.09
N SER A 28 -32.87 -44.99 40.92
CA SER A 28 -31.89 -44.88 42.01
C SER A 28 -31.46 -43.43 42.22
N LEU A 29 -31.27 -43.02 43.48
CA LEU A 29 -31.03 -41.63 43.92
C LEU A 29 -29.74 -40.95 43.38
N ASN A 30 -29.04 -41.56 42.42
CA ASN A 30 -27.80 -41.05 41.83
C ASN A 30 -27.93 -40.69 40.35
N SER A 31 -29.14 -40.58 39.80
CA SER A 31 -29.34 -40.31 38.37
C SER A 31 -29.34 -38.80 37.99
N SER A 32 -29.14 -37.90 38.95
CA SER A 32 -29.10 -36.45 38.72
C SER A 32 -27.85 -35.78 39.30
N LEU A 33 -26.84 -36.57 39.67
CA LEU A 33 -25.53 -36.01 39.98
C LEU A 33 -24.88 -35.64 38.65
N ASP A 34 -24.52 -34.37 38.55
CA ASP A 34 -23.85 -33.74 37.41
C ASP A 34 -22.72 -32.95 38.08
N SER A 35 -21.56 -33.59 38.15
CA SER A 35 -20.43 -33.20 39.02
C SER A 35 -19.67 -32.00 38.47
N ASP A 36 -19.69 -31.77 37.16
CA ASP A 36 -19.08 -30.62 36.48
C ASP A 36 -20.10 -29.61 35.95
N MET A 37 -21.40 -29.91 36.08
CA MET A 37 -22.53 -29.02 35.83
C MET A 37 -22.67 -28.61 34.36
N ASP A 38 -22.39 -29.53 33.45
CA ASP A 38 -22.51 -29.31 32.01
C ASP A 38 -23.89 -29.66 31.43
N GLY A 39 -24.75 -30.25 32.25
CA GLY A 39 -26.11 -30.66 31.89
C GLY A 39 -26.26 -32.15 31.54
N ILE A 40 -25.19 -32.94 31.56
CA ILE A 40 -25.19 -34.38 31.36
C ILE A 40 -24.96 -35.05 32.72
N PRO A 41 -25.86 -35.94 33.18
CA PRO A 41 -25.64 -36.63 34.45
C PRO A 41 -24.40 -37.54 34.39
N ASP A 42 -23.64 -37.66 35.49
CA ASP A 42 -22.40 -38.46 35.63
C ASP A 42 -22.50 -39.91 35.12
N VAL A 43 -23.72 -40.45 35.07
CA VAL A 43 -24.00 -41.82 34.60
C VAL A 43 -24.08 -41.96 33.08
N TYR A 44 -24.25 -40.84 32.38
CA TYR A 44 -24.32 -40.69 30.92
C TYR A 44 -23.19 -39.82 30.37
N ASP A 45 -22.29 -39.36 31.23
CA ASP A 45 -21.15 -38.53 30.92
C ASP A 45 -19.88 -39.40 30.87
N ASP A 46 -19.17 -39.39 29.73
CA ASP A 46 -17.90 -40.08 29.55
C ASP A 46 -16.74 -39.36 30.26
N CYS A 47 -16.92 -38.09 30.63
CA CYS A 47 -15.99 -37.23 31.35
C CYS A 47 -16.61 -36.52 32.59
N PRO A 48 -17.09 -37.24 33.64
CA PRO A 48 -17.89 -36.71 34.77
C PRO A 48 -17.29 -35.61 35.66
N LEU A 49 -16.11 -35.11 35.37
CA LEU A 49 -15.42 -34.06 36.13
C LEU A 49 -14.93 -32.92 35.22
N GLN A 50 -15.21 -33.00 33.93
CA GLN A 50 -14.76 -32.04 32.93
C GLN A 50 -15.94 -31.62 32.08
N PRO A 51 -16.39 -30.37 32.20
CA PRO A 51 -17.62 -29.96 31.54
C PRO A 51 -17.47 -29.97 30.02
N GLU A 52 -18.50 -30.47 29.34
CA GLU A 52 -18.66 -30.48 27.89
C GLU A 52 -18.47 -29.09 27.26
N THR A 53 -17.93 -29.09 26.04
CA THR A 53 -17.79 -27.92 25.18
C THR A 53 -18.74 -28.03 23.99
N TYR A 54 -19.94 -27.47 24.12
CA TYR A 54 -20.96 -27.42 23.05
C TYR A 54 -20.49 -26.65 21.80
N ASN A 55 -19.83 -27.34 20.87
CA ASN A 55 -19.21 -26.77 19.68
C ASN A 55 -19.66 -27.46 18.37
N LYS A 56 -20.67 -28.34 18.44
CA LYS A 56 -21.24 -29.14 17.32
C LYS A 56 -20.39 -30.34 16.90
N PHE A 57 -19.32 -30.62 17.62
CA PHE A 57 -18.59 -31.87 17.58
C PHE A 57 -18.91 -32.59 18.89
N GLN A 58 -19.25 -33.87 18.79
CA GLN A 58 -19.57 -34.81 19.88
C GLN A 58 -20.31 -34.30 21.15
N ASP A 59 -21.11 -33.24 21.08
CA ASP A 59 -21.83 -32.57 22.19
C ASP A 59 -22.76 -33.45 23.10
N LEU A 60 -22.80 -34.76 22.92
CA LEU A 60 -23.62 -35.70 23.69
C LEU A 60 -22.79 -36.70 24.52
N ASP A 61 -21.45 -36.67 24.42
CA ASP A 61 -20.59 -37.59 25.18
C ASP A 61 -20.11 -37.01 26.52
N GLY A 62 -20.28 -35.71 26.77
CA GLY A 62 -19.94 -35.07 28.05
C GLY A 62 -18.46 -34.69 28.15
N CYS A 63 -17.68 -34.92 27.09
CA CYS A 63 -16.25 -34.69 27.10
C CYS A 63 -15.89 -33.39 26.37
N PRO A 64 -15.08 -32.49 26.97
CA PRO A 64 -14.66 -31.27 26.30
C PRO A 64 -13.83 -31.62 25.06
N ASP A 65 -14.44 -31.41 23.90
CA ASP A 65 -13.78 -31.57 22.64
C ASP A 65 -13.47 -30.22 21.98
N THR A 66 -12.66 -30.30 20.94
CA THR A 66 -12.42 -29.17 20.06
C THR A 66 -12.93 -29.56 18.69
N ALA A 67 -14.03 -28.95 18.24
CA ALA A 67 -14.29 -28.80 16.84
C ALA A 67 -13.09 -28.06 16.27
N ASP A 68 -12.14 -28.84 15.72
CA ASP A 68 -11.03 -28.30 14.96
C ASP A 68 -11.67 -27.37 13.96
N SER A 69 -11.47 -26.07 14.17
CA SER A 69 -11.94 -25.04 13.26
C SER A 69 -11.19 -25.39 12.00
N THR A 70 -11.84 -26.15 11.12
CA THR A 70 -11.48 -26.30 9.73
C THR A 70 -11.63 -24.91 9.18
N THR A 71 -10.62 -24.10 9.48
CA THR A 71 -10.23 -22.91 8.80
C THR A 71 -10.09 -23.46 7.42
N PHE A 72 -11.12 -23.25 6.60
CA PHE A 72 -11.04 -23.47 5.19
C PHE A 72 -9.92 -22.52 4.77
N GLN A 73 -8.68 -23.00 4.82
CA GLN A 73 -7.55 -22.38 4.17
C GLN A 73 -7.79 -22.65 2.70
N TYR A 74 -8.79 -21.98 2.16
CA TYR A 74 -8.91 -21.78 0.74
C TYR A 74 -7.67 -20.99 0.37
N GLN A 75 -6.63 -21.71 -0.04
CA GLN A 75 -5.44 -21.13 -0.64
C GLN A 75 -5.89 -20.60 -1.99
N PHE A 76 -5.75 -19.30 -2.21
CA PHE A 76 -5.99 -18.72 -3.52
C PHE A 76 -5.00 -19.32 -4.52
N PRO A 77 -5.40 -19.48 -5.80
CA PRO A 77 -4.49 -19.90 -6.86
C PRO A 77 -3.27 -18.99 -6.97
N ASP A 78 -2.13 -19.63 -7.23
CA ASP A 78 -0.82 -19.06 -7.49
C ASP A 78 -0.24 -19.97 -8.58
N SER A 79 -0.35 -19.53 -9.83
CA SER A 79 -0.21 -20.35 -11.03
C SER A 79 1.25 -20.65 -11.36
N ASP A 80 2.17 -19.74 -11.04
CA ASP A 80 3.61 -19.91 -11.25
C ASP A 80 4.39 -20.24 -9.95
N GLY A 81 3.75 -20.09 -8.78
CA GLY A 81 4.27 -20.50 -7.49
C GLY A 81 5.29 -19.52 -6.90
N ASP A 82 5.26 -18.25 -7.29
CA ASP A 82 6.18 -17.22 -6.81
C ASP A 82 5.80 -16.64 -5.43
N GLY A 83 4.61 -16.99 -4.92
CA GLY A 83 4.09 -16.53 -3.63
C GLY A 83 3.17 -15.31 -3.70
N ILE A 84 2.88 -14.81 -4.90
CA ILE A 84 1.90 -13.76 -5.18
C ILE A 84 0.65 -14.44 -5.76
N GLU A 85 -0.51 -14.13 -5.19
CA GLU A 85 -1.76 -14.77 -5.63
C GLU A 85 -2.11 -14.29 -7.06
N ASP A 86 -2.70 -15.15 -7.90
CA ASP A 86 -3.12 -14.85 -9.30
C ASP A 86 -3.96 -13.55 -9.43
N ARG A 87 -4.62 -13.14 -8.34
CA ARG A 87 -5.44 -11.92 -8.29
C ARG A 87 -4.59 -10.64 -8.17
N TRP A 88 -3.41 -10.75 -7.60
CA TRP A 88 -2.45 -9.68 -7.34
C TRP A 88 -1.19 -9.77 -8.20
N ASP A 89 -1.04 -10.89 -8.90
CA ASP A 89 0.01 -11.14 -9.87
C ASP A 89 -0.35 -10.50 -11.23
N SER A 90 0.53 -9.63 -11.71
CA SER A 90 0.43 -8.99 -13.02
C SER A 90 0.91 -9.89 -14.15
N CYS A 91 1.74 -10.89 -13.85
CA CYS A 91 2.32 -11.87 -14.75
C CYS A 91 2.03 -13.32 -14.29
N ILE A 92 0.75 -13.70 -14.20
CA ILE A 92 0.18 -15.02 -13.80
C ILE A 92 1.00 -16.30 -14.12
N ASP A 93 1.76 -16.33 -15.21
CA ASP A 93 2.50 -17.52 -15.67
C ASP A 93 4.04 -17.34 -15.58
N GLU A 94 4.54 -16.20 -15.09
CA GLU A 94 5.96 -15.85 -15.03
C GLU A 94 6.38 -15.45 -13.61
N PRO A 95 7.17 -16.30 -12.92
CA PRO A 95 7.44 -16.09 -11.51
C PRO A 95 8.28 -14.85 -11.25
N GLU A 96 7.89 -14.09 -10.23
CA GLU A 96 8.62 -12.96 -9.68
C GLU A 96 10.07 -13.32 -9.31
N ASN A 97 10.97 -12.38 -9.55
CA ASN A 97 12.33 -12.45 -9.03
C ASN A 97 12.56 -11.37 -7.96
N TYR A 98 12.70 -11.83 -6.72
CA TYR A 98 12.91 -10.96 -5.57
C TYR A 98 14.32 -10.30 -5.60
N ASN A 99 14.42 -9.12 -6.22
CA ASN A 99 15.66 -8.39 -6.47
C ASN A 99 15.70 -6.96 -5.87
N ASP A 100 14.77 -6.66 -4.94
CA ASP A 100 14.57 -5.37 -4.27
C ASP A 100 14.00 -4.25 -5.18
N TYR A 101 13.63 -4.57 -6.41
CA TYR A 101 12.79 -3.76 -7.29
C TYR A 101 11.45 -4.49 -7.44
N LEU A 102 10.36 -3.72 -7.52
CA LEU A 102 8.95 -4.16 -7.73
C LEU A 102 8.49 -5.57 -7.27
N ASP A 103 9.06 -6.15 -6.21
CA ASP A 103 8.88 -7.56 -5.77
C ASP A 103 7.47 -7.99 -5.31
N LYS A 104 6.44 -7.21 -5.60
CA LYS A 104 5.04 -7.43 -5.24
C LYS A 104 4.10 -7.30 -6.42
N ASP A 105 4.61 -7.02 -7.62
CA ASP A 105 3.78 -6.90 -8.81
C ASP A 105 3.60 -8.24 -9.54
N GLY A 106 4.38 -9.26 -9.19
CA GLY A 106 4.27 -10.62 -9.73
C GLY A 106 5.00 -10.79 -11.04
N CYS A 107 5.80 -9.82 -11.47
CA CYS A 107 6.45 -9.84 -12.76
C CYS A 107 7.98 -9.85 -12.60
N PRO A 108 8.70 -10.72 -13.32
CA PRO A 108 10.14 -10.77 -13.22
C PRO A 108 10.76 -9.44 -13.68
N ASP A 109 11.35 -8.74 -12.73
CA ASP A 109 12.10 -7.54 -12.99
C ASP A 109 13.41 -7.81 -13.73
N VAL A 110 13.60 -7.11 -14.84
CA VAL A 110 14.84 -7.12 -15.60
C VAL A 110 15.57 -5.80 -15.43
N PRO A 111 16.89 -5.80 -15.19
CA PRO A 111 17.69 -4.59 -15.25
C PRO A 111 17.42 -3.86 -16.56
N GLY A 112 17.01 -2.59 -16.46
CA GLY A 112 16.88 -1.73 -17.62
C GLY A 112 18.19 -1.66 -18.41
N ALA A 113 18.12 -1.21 -19.65
CA ALA A 113 19.33 -1.00 -20.44
C ALA A 113 20.27 -0.01 -19.72
N GLU A 114 21.40 -0.52 -19.22
CA GLU A 114 22.47 0.31 -18.69
C GLU A 114 22.94 1.30 -19.75
N SER A 115 23.12 2.56 -19.38
CA SER A 115 23.60 3.56 -20.32
C SER A 115 25.03 3.22 -20.73
N THR A 116 25.23 2.91 -22.00
CA THR A 116 26.56 2.62 -22.57
C THR A 116 27.34 3.91 -22.89
N THR A 117 26.77 5.07 -22.61
CA THR A 117 27.43 6.36 -22.78
C THR A 117 28.61 6.46 -21.79
N PRO A 118 29.83 6.70 -22.28
CA PRO A 118 30.95 7.03 -21.40
C PRO A 118 30.57 8.20 -20.49
N VAL A 119 30.90 8.11 -19.21
CA VAL A 119 30.74 9.23 -18.28
C VAL A 119 31.79 10.27 -18.66
N TYR A 120 31.38 11.28 -19.41
CA TYR A 120 32.20 12.47 -19.63
C TYR A 120 32.01 13.42 -18.45
N ALA A 121 33.09 14.11 -18.07
CA ALA A 121 32.98 15.17 -17.06
C ALA A 121 32.13 16.31 -17.64
N ASP A 122 31.26 16.85 -16.79
CA ASP A 122 30.40 17.99 -17.03
C ASP A 122 30.50 18.82 -15.73
N SER A 123 31.33 19.85 -15.78
CA SER A 123 31.87 20.54 -14.61
C SER A 123 30.91 21.59 -14.06
N ASP A 124 30.00 22.14 -14.87
CA ASP A 124 28.92 23.05 -14.44
C ASP A 124 27.52 22.43 -14.48
N GLY A 125 27.37 21.24 -15.07
CA GLY A 125 26.17 20.43 -15.00
C GLY A 125 25.07 20.89 -15.95
N ASP A 126 25.42 21.58 -17.04
CA ASP A 126 24.45 22.13 -17.99
C ASP A 126 24.01 21.12 -19.07
N GLY A 127 24.65 19.94 -19.12
CA GLY A 127 24.37 18.86 -20.05
C GLY A 127 25.33 18.78 -21.24
N TYR A 128 26.27 19.72 -21.38
CA TYR A 128 27.37 19.64 -22.32
C TYR A 128 28.63 19.09 -21.63
N PRO A 129 29.17 17.95 -22.09
CA PRO A 129 30.45 17.48 -21.59
C PRO A 129 31.58 18.50 -21.78
N ASP A 130 32.47 18.63 -20.80
CA ASP A 130 33.64 19.53 -20.78
C ASP A 130 34.50 19.47 -22.06
N VAL A 131 34.44 18.34 -22.77
CA VAL A 131 35.19 18.07 -24.01
C VAL A 131 34.57 18.70 -25.27
N ILE A 132 33.28 19.01 -25.24
CA ILE A 132 32.53 19.67 -26.33
C ILE A 132 31.97 21.03 -25.92
N ASP A 133 31.93 21.31 -24.64
CA ASP A 133 31.51 22.58 -24.07
C ASP A 133 32.53 23.70 -24.37
N SER A 134 32.05 24.83 -24.88
CA SER A 134 32.86 26.01 -25.14
C SER A 134 33.16 26.81 -23.86
N CYS A 135 32.33 26.68 -22.83
CA CYS A 135 32.48 27.28 -21.52
C CYS A 135 32.34 26.24 -20.38
N PRO A 136 33.31 25.30 -20.21
CA PRO A 136 33.23 24.15 -19.28
C PRO A 136 33.07 24.42 -17.78
N THR A 137 32.87 25.66 -17.37
CA THR A 137 32.71 26.05 -15.96
C THR A 137 31.58 27.03 -15.75
N GLU A 138 30.92 27.47 -16.82
CA GLU A 138 29.84 28.43 -16.78
C GLU A 138 28.64 27.82 -17.49
N PRO A 139 27.54 27.54 -16.77
CA PRO A 139 26.44 26.78 -17.33
C PRO A 139 25.70 27.58 -18.42
N GLU A 140 25.34 26.88 -19.50
CA GLU A 140 24.50 27.37 -20.59
C GLU A 140 23.21 28.05 -20.11
N THR A 141 22.83 29.12 -20.81
CA THR A 141 21.60 29.87 -20.58
C THR A 141 20.59 29.59 -21.67
N TRP A 142 19.67 28.66 -21.40
CA TRP A 142 18.61 28.23 -22.32
C TRP A 142 17.58 29.33 -22.64
N ASN A 143 17.92 30.20 -23.58
CA ASN A 143 17.15 31.39 -23.95
C ASN A 143 16.77 31.41 -25.45
N LYS A 144 17.08 30.34 -26.20
CA LYS A 144 16.88 30.17 -27.66
C LYS A 144 17.84 30.97 -28.53
N TYR A 145 18.86 31.56 -27.94
CA TYR A 145 19.99 32.17 -28.60
C TYR A 145 21.22 31.36 -28.18
N LEU A 146 22.01 30.98 -29.18
CA LEU A 146 23.22 30.14 -29.07
C LEU A 146 23.24 28.95 -28.07
N ASP A 147 22.09 28.38 -27.66
CA ASP A 147 21.95 27.22 -26.75
C ASP A 147 22.74 25.91 -27.12
N TRP A 148 23.55 25.94 -28.17
CA TRP A 148 24.29 24.82 -28.75
C TRP A 148 25.80 24.90 -28.54
N ASP A 149 26.32 25.96 -27.92
CA ASP A 149 27.75 26.12 -27.66
C ASP A 149 28.18 25.82 -26.22
N GLY A 150 27.23 25.70 -25.28
CA GLY A 150 27.50 25.40 -23.87
C GLY A 150 27.89 26.64 -23.07
N CYS A 151 27.69 27.84 -23.61
CA CYS A 151 28.10 29.08 -22.98
C CYS A 151 26.89 29.92 -22.56
N PRO A 152 26.93 30.56 -21.38
CA PRO A 152 25.89 31.50 -21.01
C PRO A 152 25.89 32.70 -21.97
N ASP A 153 24.74 32.95 -22.57
CA ASP A 153 24.54 34.09 -23.44
C ASP A 153 23.26 34.86 -23.09
N ILE A 154 23.03 35.97 -23.80
CA ILE A 154 21.84 36.80 -23.64
C ILE A 154 21.29 37.13 -25.03
N VAL A 155 19.97 37.04 -25.17
CA VAL A 155 19.32 37.36 -26.45
C VAL A 155 19.57 38.83 -26.82
N PRO A 156 19.85 39.15 -28.10
CA PRO A 156 20.15 40.53 -28.52
C PRO A 156 19.04 41.55 -28.19
N GLU A 157 17.79 41.11 -28.12
CA GLU A 157 16.66 41.96 -27.74
C GLU A 157 16.72 42.37 -26.25
N GLN A 158 17.27 41.50 -25.39
CA GLN A 158 17.48 41.80 -23.96
C GLN A 158 18.71 42.69 -23.74
N GLN A 159 19.71 42.64 -24.61
CA GLN A 159 20.88 43.53 -24.52
C GLN A 159 20.52 45.02 -24.63
N ARG A 160 19.47 45.35 -25.40
CA ARG A 160 18.99 46.74 -25.57
C ARG A 160 18.55 47.36 -24.24
N PHE A 161 17.94 46.56 -23.36
CA PHE A 161 17.44 47.01 -22.06
C PHE A 161 18.46 46.97 -20.92
N VAL A 162 19.66 46.42 -21.16
CA VAL A 162 20.74 46.37 -20.15
C VAL A 162 21.53 47.67 -20.12
N HIS A 163 21.49 48.44 -21.21
CA HIS A 163 22.24 49.69 -21.38
C HIS A 163 21.31 50.88 -21.63
N ASP A 164 20.04 50.81 -21.24
CA ASP A 164 19.03 51.86 -21.39
C ASP A 164 18.19 51.85 -20.10
N ASP A 165 18.60 52.69 -19.15
CA ASP A 165 18.13 52.67 -17.75
C ASP A 165 16.72 53.28 -17.60
N ASP A 166 16.31 54.21 -18.47
CA ASP A 166 15.01 54.89 -18.45
C ASP A 166 14.06 54.53 -19.61
N LEU A 167 14.53 53.68 -20.52
CA LEU A 167 13.74 53.01 -21.56
C LEU A 167 13.21 53.96 -22.62
N ASP A 168 13.96 55.00 -22.95
CA ASP A 168 13.63 55.97 -23.97
C ASP A 168 14.17 55.64 -25.37
N ASP A 169 14.74 54.43 -25.56
CA ASP A 169 15.39 53.92 -26.78
C ASP A 169 16.76 54.56 -27.11
N ILE A 170 17.33 55.39 -26.22
CA ILE A 170 18.71 55.90 -26.29
C ILE A 170 19.56 55.14 -25.26
N ILE A 171 20.73 54.66 -25.68
CA ILE A 171 21.59 53.89 -24.76
C ILE A 171 22.29 54.83 -23.78
N ASN A 172 22.46 54.42 -22.53
CA ASN A 172 23.15 55.13 -21.44
C ASN A 172 24.51 55.75 -21.84
N ASP A 173 25.24 55.15 -22.80
CA ASP A 173 26.54 55.65 -23.30
C ASP A 173 26.39 56.84 -24.29
N GLU A 174 25.23 56.97 -24.94
CA GLU A 174 24.88 58.03 -25.89
C GLU A 174 23.80 58.99 -25.32
N ASP A 175 23.32 58.72 -24.10
CA ASP A 175 22.29 59.48 -23.39
C ASP A 175 22.92 60.50 -22.42
N LEU A 176 22.53 61.78 -22.54
CA LEU A 176 22.98 62.85 -21.64
C LEU A 176 22.27 62.82 -20.27
N CYS A 177 21.08 62.25 -20.18
CA CYS A 177 20.29 62.07 -18.97
C CYS A 177 19.81 60.60 -18.78
N PRO A 178 20.72 59.62 -18.48
CA PRO A 178 20.44 58.16 -18.41
C PRO A 178 19.42 57.64 -17.37
N LYS A 179 18.55 58.49 -16.83
CA LYS A 179 17.56 58.18 -15.80
C LYS A 179 16.26 58.95 -16.00
N ASP A 180 16.27 59.94 -16.89
CA ASP A 180 15.17 60.85 -17.13
C ASP A 180 14.84 60.72 -18.61
N PRO A 181 13.76 60.02 -18.98
CA PRO A 181 13.49 59.65 -20.36
C PRO A 181 13.17 60.89 -21.22
N GLU A 182 13.67 60.89 -22.45
CA GLU A 182 13.36 61.85 -23.50
C GLU A 182 11.84 62.02 -23.72
N ASP A 183 11.37 63.25 -23.91
CA ASP A 183 9.94 63.54 -24.05
C ASP A 183 9.44 63.67 -25.51
N TYR A 184 10.36 63.49 -26.47
CA TYR A 184 10.08 63.37 -27.92
C TYR A 184 9.13 64.47 -28.43
N ASP A 185 9.43 65.72 -28.09
CA ASP A 185 8.58 66.87 -28.35
C ASP A 185 8.95 67.63 -29.65
N GLY A 186 10.05 67.24 -30.30
CA GLY A 186 10.58 67.83 -31.51
C GLY A 186 11.67 68.88 -31.30
N ASP A 187 12.06 69.19 -30.05
CA ASP A 187 13.32 69.83 -29.69
C ASP A 187 14.29 68.75 -29.20
N ARG A 188 15.49 68.74 -29.78
CA ARG A 188 16.64 67.88 -29.40
C ARG A 188 16.36 66.43 -28.95
N ASP A 189 15.33 65.78 -29.51
CA ASP A 189 14.97 64.35 -29.32
C ASP A 189 16.08 63.29 -29.53
N GLU A 190 17.31 63.67 -29.88
CA GLU A 190 18.44 62.75 -30.06
C GLU A 190 19.44 62.81 -28.88
N ASP A 191 19.23 63.69 -27.89
CA ASP A 191 20.20 63.96 -26.82
C ASP A 191 19.90 63.22 -25.50
N GLY A 192 18.74 62.58 -25.39
CA GLY A 192 18.36 61.70 -24.26
C GLY A 192 17.93 62.48 -23.03
N CYS A 193 17.59 63.76 -23.16
CA CYS A 193 17.20 64.61 -22.04
C CYS A 193 15.87 65.30 -22.31
N PRO A 194 14.89 65.21 -21.40
CA PRO A 194 13.60 65.88 -21.58
C PRO A 194 13.77 67.40 -21.72
N ASP A 195 13.11 67.95 -22.73
CA ASP A 195 13.26 69.35 -23.10
C ASP A 195 12.21 70.28 -22.45
N PRO A 196 12.51 71.59 -22.32
CA PRO A 196 11.72 72.54 -21.52
C PRO A 196 10.53 73.24 -22.21
#